data_AF-A0A9P7H097-F1
#
_entry.id   AF-A0A9P7H097-F1
#
_cell.length_a   1.000
_cell.length_b   1.000
_cell.length_c   1.000
_cell.angle_alpha   90.00
_cell.angle_beta   90.00
_cell.angle_gamma   90.00
#
_symmetry.space_group_name_H-M   'P 1'
#
loop_
_entity.id
_entity.type
_entity.pdbx_description
1 polymer ?
#
loop_
_entity_poly.entity_id
_entity_poly.type
_entity_poly.pdbx_seq_one_letter_code
_entity_poly.pdbx_strand_id
1 'polypeptide(L)'
;AGLSDEGGTGAYVAAVLKQVVQPNAEEIAKLDEFVQTTIWGRLQGEDYGVRKSLFFYEPSEVDYPYSKDTDWTSWTSWDKKAASSIDRAYDYVHVTVAYWSMYRVARAYPGLVSKPWTWYLSQAQKTIIRMTQKDVSYNDVGLMGETVFGEVLTDLKREGNDTAADALESAMKKRAELWHSQEIPYGSEMAWDSTGQEGVYYWTRHFGFDDSVQKTIDSVLGYVPNVPHWGWNGNARRYWDFIYGGKLQRIERQIHHYGSGLNSQVLLSAFRDNPSDSYLLRAGYAGSYAPLANINQDGFPSAAFHSYPDTLKWDGITGDYGGGFVGTVLNSGTYVAEDEELGIVAFGGTLFKEGDKYTVQPRDAVRKRIFIGPLKLLVTIDVGSIQEFTFDTAQNAVQVTLVQVKGAPQAAKATIWVESTGAKKWTVKAKGATEGRGGWTVSLPASEPVTLALTGV
;
A
#
# COMPACT_ATOMS: atom_id res chain seq x y z
N ALA A 1 -11.49 -4.49 -18.81
CA ALA A 1 -10.12 -4.11 -18.40
C ALA A 1 -9.19 -5.31 -18.54
N GLY A 2 -8.47 -5.44 -19.66
CA GLY A 2 -7.57 -6.57 -19.94
C GLY A 2 -6.20 -6.39 -19.31
N LEU A 3 -6.09 -6.65 -18.01
CA LEU A 3 -4.85 -6.52 -17.20
C LEU A 3 -4.33 -5.09 -16.97
N SER A 4 -5.13 -4.08 -17.26
CA SER A 4 -4.86 -2.66 -16.98
C SER A 4 -6.18 -1.90 -16.98
N ASP A 5 -6.15 -0.63 -16.55
CA ASP A 5 -7.28 0.06 -15.91
C ASP A 5 -7.63 -0.60 -14.56
N GLU A 6 -8.13 0.15 -13.58
CA GLU A 6 -8.23 -0.35 -12.20
C GLU A 6 -9.05 -1.63 -12.09
N GLY A 7 -10.11 -1.77 -12.89
CA GLY A 7 -10.95 -2.97 -12.92
C GLY A 7 -10.21 -4.24 -13.40
N GLY A 8 -9.03 -4.11 -14.01
CA GLY A 8 -8.22 -5.21 -14.53
C GLY A 8 -6.94 -5.47 -13.75
N THR A 9 -6.54 -4.56 -12.84
CA THR A 9 -5.25 -4.66 -12.15
C THR A 9 -5.32 -5.33 -10.78
N GLY A 10 -6.51 -5.42 -10.18
CA GLY A 10 -6.65 -5.84 -8.78
C GLY A 10 -6.00 -7.18 -8.46
N ALA A 11 -6.11 -8.16 -9.36
CA ALA A 11 -5.56 -9.49 -9.17
C ALA A 11 -4.02 -9.50 -9.13
N TYR A 12 -3.35 -8.94 -10.14
CA TYR A 12 -1.89 -8.99 -10.19
C TYR A 12 -1.25 -8.05 -9.17
N VAL A 13 -1.87 -6.90 -8.88
CA VAL A 13 -1.42 -5.97 -7.84
C VAL A 13 -1.46 -6.66 -6.46
N ALA A 14 -2.55 -7.36 -6.16
CA ALA A 14 -2.63 -8.14 -4.91
C ALA A 14 -1.58 -9.26 -4.88
N ALA A 15 -1.39 -9.97 -6.00
CA ALA A 15 -0.45 -11.09 -6.09
C ALA A 15 1.02 -10.68 -5.89
N VAL A 16 1.46 -9.56 -6.49
CA VAL A 16 2.83 -9.04 -6.31
C VAL A 16 3.05 -8.48 -4.91
N LEU A 17 2.07 -7.75 -4.35
CA LEU A 17 2.16 -7.21 -2.99
C LEU A 17 2.18 -8.31 -1.92
N LYS A 18 1.44 -9.40 -2.14
CA LYS A 18 1.51 -10.58 -1.27
C LYS A 18 2.96 -11.03 -1.11
N GLN A 19 3.77 -11.02 -2.16
CA GLN A 19 5.17 -11.47 -2.08
C GLN A 19 6.05 -10.57 -1.22
N VAL A 20 5.68 -9.29 -1.04
CA VAL A 20 6.36 -8.38 -0.11
C VAL A 20 6.10 -8.80 1.33
N VAL A 21 4.95 -9.39 1.64
CA VAL A 21 4.54 -9.76 3.00
C VAL A 21 4.82 -11.23 3.31
N GLN A 22 4.36 -12.13 2.45
CA GLN A 22 4.41 -13.57 2.58
C GLN A 22 4.92 -14.20 1.26
N PRO A 23 6.25 -14.15 1.02
CA PRO A 23 6.82 -14.60 -0.24
C PRO A 23 6.71 -16.11 -0.42
N ASN A 24 6.47 -16.53 -1.66
CA ASN A 24 6.50 -17.91 -2.10
C ASN A 24 7.34 -18.04 -3.38
N ALA A 25 8.33 -18.93 -3.39
CA ALA A 25 9.28 -19.02 -4.51
C ALA A 25 8.63 -19.36 -5.86
N GLU A 26 7.64 -20.26 -5.87
CA GLU A 26 6.95 -20.66 -7.11
C GLU A 26 6.05 -19.55 -7.64
N GLU A 27 5.36 -18.83 -6.75
CA GLU A 27 4.55 -17.67 -7.12
C GLU A 27 5.42 -16.52 -7.63
N ILE A 28 6.55 -16.25 -6.97
CA ILE A 28 7.52 -15.23 -7.38
C ILE A 28 8.04 -15.52 -8.79
N ALA A 29 8.39 -16.77 -9.11
CA ALA A 29 8.86 -17.14 -10.44
C ALA A 29 7.80 -16.85 -11.53
N LYS A 30 6.52 -17.18 -11.27
CA LYS A 30 5.40 -16.89 -12.18
C LYS A 30 5.16 -15.39 -12.34
N LEU A 31 5.21 -14.64 -11.24
CA LEU A 31 5.03 -13.20 -11.26
C LEU A 31 6.18 -12.49 -11.96
N ASP A 32 7.40 -12.99 -11.82
CA ASP A 32 8.54 -12.48 -12.55
C ASP A 32 8.40 -12.72 -14.05
N GLU A 33 8.04 -13.94 -14.47
CA GLU A 33 7.73 -14.23 -15.87
C GLU A 33 6.64 -13.29 -16.39
N PHE A 34 5.54 -13.13 -15.65
CA PHE A 34 4.47 -12.18 -15.99
C PHE A 34 4.98 -10.74 -16.15
N VAL A 35 5.86 -10.26 -15.27
CA VAL A 35 6.49 -8.94 -15.41
C VAL A 35 7.31 -8.87 -16.70
N GLN A 36 8.12 -9.88 -17.01
CA GLN A 36 9.02 -9.86 -18.17
C GLN A 36 8.30 -10.07 -19.51
N THR A 37 7.20 -10.82 -19.55
CA THR A 37 6.55 -11.22 -20.81
C THR A 37 5.24 -10.48 -21.09
N THR A 38 4.59 -9.97 -20.05
CA THR A 38 3.24 -9.37 -20.14
C THR A 38 3.22 -7.91 -19.71
N ILE A 39 3.90 -7.53 -18.62
CA ILE A 39 4.01 -6.11 -18.27
C ILE A 39 4.99 -5.43 -19.23
N TRP A 40 6.26 -5.78 -19.17
CA TRP A 40 7.30 -5.14 -19.96
C TRP A 40 7.22 -5.53 -21.44
N GLY A 41 7.25 -4.53 -22.33
CA GLY A 41 7.19 -4.68 -23.78
C GLY A 41 5.78 -4.91 -24.35
N ARG A 42 4.77 -5.14 -23.51
CA ARG A 42 3.37 -5.27 -23.95
C ARG A 42 2.47 -4.26 -23.24
N LEU A 43 2.14 -4.48 -21.97
CA LEU A 43 1.29 -3.55 -21.25
C LEU A 43 1.98 -2.20 -21.09
N GLN A 44 3.27 -2.22 -20.76
CA GLN A 44 4.13 -1.07 -20.76
C GLN A 44 5.10 -1.13 -21.95
N GLY A 45 5.14 -0.07 -22.75
CA GLY A 45 6.10 0.07 -23.85
C GLY A 45 7.54 0.33 -23.38
N GLU A 46 8.50 0.28 -24.31
CA GLU A 46 9.90 0.59 -24.02
C GLU A 46 10.13 2.07 -23.66
N ASP A 47 9.18 2.94 -24.04
CA ASP A 47 9.10 4.35 -23.64
C ASP A 47 8.48 4.55 -22.24
N TYR A 48 8.23 3.44 -21.51
CA TYR A 48 7.58 3.38 -20.21
C TYR A 48 6.09 3.76 -20.20
N GLY A 49 5.50 4.05 -21.36
CA GLY A 49 4.08 4.35 -21.48
C GLY A 49 3.23 3.12 -21.12
N VAL A 50 2.24 3.29 -20.25
CA VAL A 50 1.38 2.19 -19.78
C VAL A 50 0.05 2.23 -20.52
N ARG A 51 -0.27 1.15 -21.23
CA ARG A 51 -1.51 1.04 -22.01
C ARG A 51 -2.72 0.84 -21.10
N LYS A 52 -3.87 1.40 -21.50
CA LYS A 52 -5.15 1.21 -20.80
C LYS A 52 -5.59 -0.25 -20.74
N SER A 53 -5.28 -1.07 -21.75
CA SER A 53 -5.66 -2.48 -21.77
C SER A 53 -4.87 -3.28 -22.79
N LEU A 54 -4.58 -4.55 -22.48
CA LEU A 54 -4.10 -5.52 -23.47
C LEU A 54 -5.24 -6.22 -24.23
N PHE A 55 -6.46 -6.10 -23.74
CA PHE A 55 -7.67 -6.59 -24.39
C PHE A 55 -8.42 -5.43 -25.08
N PHE A 56 -8.95 -5.68 -26.26
CA PHE A 56 -9.76 -4.75 -27.01
C PHE A 56 -10.90 -5.49 -27.73
N TYR A 57 -11.96 -4.77 -28.09
CA TYR A 57 -13.05 -5.24 -28.93
C TYR A 57 -12.99 -4.57 -30.30
N GLU A 58 -12.45 -5.29 -31.29
CA GLU A 58 -12.40 -4.83 -32.68
C GLU A 58 -12.42 -6.05 -33.61
N PRO A 59 -13.61 -6.54 -34.01
CA PRO A 59 -13.76 -7.79 -34.76
C PRO A 59 -12.95 -7.86 -36.07
N SER A 60 -12.62 -6.73 -36.68
CA SER A 60 -11.80 -6.68 -37.90
C SER A 60 -10.30 -6.90 -37.66
N GLU A 61 -9.82 -6.81 -36.42
CA GLU A 61 -8.39 -6.87 -36.08
C GLU A 61 -7.94 -8.22 -35.49
N VAL A 62 -8.85 -9.19 -35.37
CA VAL A 62 -8.60 -10.50 -34.74
C VAL A 62 -9.20 -11.65 -35.57
N ASP A 63 -8.65 -12.85 -35.41
CA ASP A 63 -9.08 -14.08 -36.11
C ASP A 63 -9.94 -15.01 -35.24
N TYR A 64 -10.37 -14.54 -34.06
CA TYR A 64 -11.23 -15.28 -33.14
C TYR A 64 -12.55 -14.55 -32.89
N PRO A 65 -13.64 -15.28 -32.58
CA PRO A 65 -14.91 -14.66 -32.23
C PRO A 65 -14.89 -14.11 -30.80
N TYR A 66 -15.42 -12.91 -30.60
CA TYR A 66 -15.77 -12.40 -29.27
C TYR A 66 -17.00 -13.13 -28.70
N SER A 67 -17.12 -13.18 -27.38
CA SER A 67 -18.29 -13.76 -26.70
C SER A 67 -19.58 -13.06 -27.13
N LYS A 68 -20.62 -13.82 -27.46
CA LYS A 68 -21.94 -13.25 -27.81
C LYS A 68 -22.76 -12.86 -26.58
N ASP A 69 -22.35 -13.32 -25.40
CA ASP A 69 -23.06 -13.10 -24.14
C ASP A 69 -22.65 -11.78 -23.46
N THR A 70 -21.73 -11.03 -24.06
CA THR A 70 -21.24 -9.74 -23.57
C THR A 70 -21.85 -8.60 -24.39
N ASP A 71 -22.27 -7.53 -23.72
CA ASP A 71 -22.64 -6.28 -24.38
C ASP A 71 -21.38 -5.49 -24.80
N TRP A 72 -21.03 -5.62 -26.07
CA TRP A 72 -19.90 -4.90 -26.67
C TRP A 72 -20.24 -3.47 -27.14
N THR A 73 -21.46 -2.99 -26.89
CA THR A 73 -21.88 -1.61 -27.25
C THR A 73 -21.62 -0.61 -26.12
N SER A 74 -21.30 -1.10 -24.91
CA SER A 74 -20.91 -0.27 -23.78
C SER A 74 -19.64 0.54 -24.08
N TRP A 75 -19.56 1.74 -23.49
CA TRP A 75 -18.38 2.62 -23.55
C TRP A 75 -17.10 1.98 -22.99
N THR A 76 -17.23 0.91 -22.19
CA THR A 76 -16.11 0.10 -21.65
C THR A 76 -15.51 -0.87 -22.67
N SER A 77 -16.09 -0.99 -23.87
CA SER A 77 -15.62 -1.85 -24.96
C SER A 77 -14.69 -1.07 -25.90
N TRP A 78 -13.43 -0.91 -25.50
CA TRP A 78 -12.45 -0.15 -26.27
C TRP A 78 -11.99 -0.89 -27.52
N ASP A 79 -11.86 -0.16 -28.63
CA ASP A 79 -11.15 -0.61 -29.82
C ASP A 79 -9.63 -0.71 -29.54
N LYS A 80 -8.86 -1.23 -30.51
CA LYS A 80 -7.42 -1.45 -30.34
C LYS A 80 -6.66 -0.16 -30.08
N LYS A 81 -7.10 0.95 -30.70
CA LYS A 81 -6.47 2.26 -30.54
C LYS A 81 -6.68 2.80 -29.12
N ALA A 82 -7.92 2.79 -28.63
CA ALA A 82 -8.26 3.26 -27.29
C ALA A 82 -7.65 2.36 -26.21
N ALA A 83 -7.63 1.04 -26.39
CA ALA A 83 -6.98 0.11 -25.46
C ALA A 83 -5.46 0.33 -25.40
N SER A 84 -4.83 0.67 -26.53
CA SER A 84 -3.38 0.93 -26.61
C SER A 84 -2.98 2.35 -26.18
N SER A 85 -3.93 3.21 -25.84
CA SER A 85 -3.66 4.57 -25.35
C SER A 85 -2.87 4.51 -24.04
N ILE A 86 -1.98 5.48 -23.84
CA ILE A 86 -1.09 5.58 -22.66
C ILE A 86 -1.35 6.84 -21.81
N ASP A 87 -2.51 7.46 -22.03
CA ASP A 87 -2.86 8.80 -21.61
C ASP A 87 -3.49 8.88 -20.21
N ARG A 88 -3.49 7.79 -19.44
CA ARG A 88 -4.16 7.74 -18.12
C ARG A 88 -3.16 7.50 -17.00
N ALA A 89 -2.98 8.50 -16.13
CA ALA A 89 -1.99 8.45 -15.04
C ALA A 89 -2.22 7.31 -14.03
N TYR A 90 -3.47 6.93 -13.75
CA TYR A 90 -3.82 5.87 -12.80
C TYR A 90 -3.17 4.52 -13.14
N ASP A 91 -3.09 4.17 -14.44
CA ASP A 91 -2.54 2.88 -14.89
C ASP A 91 -1.06 2.72 -14.51
N TYR A 92 -0.32 3.83 -14.46
CA TYR A 92 1.11 3.85 -14.09
C TYR A 92 1.34 3.49 -12.63
N VAL A 93 0.37 3.75 -11.74
CA VAL A 93 0.50 3.39 -10.32
C VAL A 93 0.57 1.88 -10.17
N HIS A 94 -0.32 1.14 -10.82
CA HIS A 94 -0.40 -0.32 -10.69
C HIS A 94 0.84 -1.03 -11.22
N VAL A 95 1.38 -0.56 -12.36
CA VAL A 95 2.65 -1.06 -12.90
C VAL A 95 3.82 -0.73 -11.97
N THR A 96 3.82 0.46 -11.38
CA THR A 96 4.82 0.85 -10.37
C THR A 96 4.77 -0.04 -9.14
N VAL A 97 3.57 -0.38 -8.64
CA VAL A 97 3.40 -1.33 -7.52
C VAL A 97 4.02 -2.69 -7.86
N ALA A 98 3.81 -3.19 -9.09
CA ALA A 98 4.42 -4.45 -9.52
C ALA A 98 5.94 -4.39 -9.50
N TYR A 99 6.54 -3.36 -10.09
CA TYR A 99 8.00 -3.19 -10.09
C TYR A 99 8.57 -2.98 -8.69
N TRP A 100 7.95 -2.14 -7.86
CA TRP A 100 8.41 -1.91 -6.48
C TRP A 100 8.34 -3.20 -5.67
N SER A 101 7.25 -3.96 -5.77
CA SER A 101 7.11 -5.26 -5.09
C SER A 101 8.19 -6.24 -5.52
N MET A 102 8.46 -6.35 -6.83
CA MET A 102 9.51 -7.22 -7.34
C MET A 102 10.92 -6.73 -6.96
N TYR A 103 11.16 -5.42 -6.83
CA TYR A 103 12.39 -4.89 -6.25
C TYR A 103 12.59 -5.38 -4.81
N ARG A 104 11.57 -5.29 -3.95
CA ARG A 104 11.64 -5.73 -2.55
C ARG A 104 11.97 -7.23 -2.48
N VAL A 105 11.32 -8.04 -3.31
CA VAL A 105 11.57 -9.49 -3.42
C VAL A 105 12.99 -9.77 -3.89
N ALA A 106 13.41 -9.18 -5.02
CA ALA A 106 14.73 -9.38 -5.62
C ALA A 106 15.87 -9.00 -4.66
N ARG A 107 15.65 -7.96 -3.86
CA ARG A 107 16.62 -7.42 -2.90
C ARG A 107 16.75 -8.30 -1.65
N ALA A 108 15.66 -8.93 -1.23
CA ALA A 108 15.59 -9.81 -0.06
C ALA A 108 16.01 -11.26 -0.38
N TYR A 109 15.69 -11.74 -1.58
CA TYR A 109 15.86 -13.12 -2.01
C TYR A 109 16.60 -13.20 -3.37
N PRO A 110 17.91 -12.91 -3.40
CA PRO A 110 18.70 -12.99 -4.62
C PRO A 110 18.56 -14.37 -5.27
N GLY A 111 18.29 -14.40 -6.58
CA GLY A 111 18.16 -15.63 -7.36
C GLY A 111 16.74 -16.18 -7.52
N LEU A 112 15.72 -15.58 -6.88
CA LEU A 112 14.31 -15.95 -7.13
C LEU A 112 13.68 -15.23 -8.33
N VAL A 113 14.38 -14.28 -8.94
CA VAL A 113 13.90 -13.47 -10.06
C VAL A 113 14.97 -13.39 -11.16
N SER A 114 14.54 -13.10 -12.39
CA SER A 114 15.37 -13.10 -13.59
C SER A 114 16.21 -11.84 -13.79
N LYS A 115 15.83 -10.71 -13.18
CA LYS A 115 16.59 -9.44 -13.25
C LYS A 115 17.18 -9.07 -11.89
N PRO A 116 18.28 -8.28 -11.84
CA PRO A 116 18.76 -7.74 -10.57
C PRO A 116 17.75 -6.77 -9.96
N TRP A 117 17.76 -6.61 -8.63
CA TRP A 117 16.85 -5.69 -7.92
C TRP A 117 16.94 -4.25 -8.45
N THR A 118 18.12 -3.81 -8.92
CA THR A 118 18.35 -2.47 -9.49
C THR A 118 17.50 -2.23 -10.74
N TRP A 119 17.23 -3.28 -11.53
CA TRP A 119 16.39 -3.17 -12.71
C TRP A 119 14.96 -2.85 -12.32
N TYR A 120 14.35 -3.62 -11.41
CA TYR A 120 12.96 -3.37 -10.99
C TYR A 120 12.79 -1.99 -10.33
N LEU A 121 13.74 -1.56 -9.48
CA LEU A 121 13.67 -0.22 -8.87
C LEU A 121 13.79 0.89 -9.93
N SER A 122 14.65 0.70 -10.94
CA SER A 122 14.75 1.63 -12.06
C SER A 122 13.48 1.66 -12.91
N GLN A 123 12.85 0.51 -13.17
CA GLN A 123 11.58 0.43 -13.89
C GLN A 123 10.48 1.18 -13.15
N ALA A 124 10.36 0.98 -11.82
CA ALA A 124 9.40 1.70 -10.99
C ALA A 124 9.61 3.22 -11.11
N GLN A 125 10.83 3.71 -10.92
CA GLN A 125 11.14 5.13 -10.99
C GLN A 125 10.83 5.74 -12.37
N LYS A 126 11.25 5.08 -13.46
CA LYS A 126 11.01 5.59 -14.81
C LYS A 126 9.53 5.57 -15.20
N THR A 127 8.77 4.61 -14.69
CA THR A 127 7.30 4.57 -14.84
C THR A 127 6.67 5.80 -14.18
N ILE A 128 7.09 6.17 -12.97
CA ILE A 128 6.62 7.38 -12.28
C ILE A 128 6.97 8.63 -13.09
N ILE A 129 8.21 8.76 -13.56
CA ILE A 129 8.61 9.94 -14.35
C ILE A 129 7.83 10.04 -15.66
N ARG A 130 7.59 8.90 -16.33
CA ARG A 130 6.79 8.86 -17.56
C ARG A 130 5.34 9.29 -17.35
N MET A 131 4.75 8.94 -16.20
CA MET A 131 3.40 9.36 -15.81
C MET A 131 3.28 10.90 -15.73
N THR A 132 4.32 11.59 -15.30
CA THR A 132 4.29 13.06 -15.12
C THR A 132 4.44 13.87 -16.41
N GLN A 133 4.50 13.22 -17.57
CA GLN A 133 4.62 13.91 -18.86
C GLN A 133 3.28 14.47 -19.33
N LYS A 134 3.33 15.55 -20.12
CA LYS A 134 2.16 16.36 -20.53
C LYS A 134 1.13 15.62 -21.38
N ASP A 135 1.53 14.53 -22.02
CA ASP A 135 0.67 13.68 -22.85
C ASP A 135 -0.10 12.64 -22.01
N VAL A 136 0.13 12.58 -20.71
CA VAL A 136 -0.60 11.75 -19.76
C VAL A 136 -1.59 12.62 -18.99
N SER A 137 -2.88 12.36 -19.17
CA SER A 137 -3.98 13.03 -18.46
C SER A 137 -4.02 12.60 -16.99
N TYR A 138 -4.65 13.44 -16.15
CA TYR A 138 -4.80 13.22 -14.70
C TYR A 138 -3.48 13.16 -13.92
N ASN A 139 -2.35 13.53 -14.53
CA ASN A 139 -1.06 13.59 -13.85
C ASN A 139 -0.97 14.72 -12.81
N ASP A 140 -2.00 15.56 -12.71
CA ASP A 140 -2.13 16.73 -11.84
C ASP A 140 -3.12 16.53 -10.68
N VAL A 141 -3.81 15.39 -10.61
CA VAL A 141 -4.66 14.99 -9.47
C VAL A 141 -3.97 13.91 -8.62
N GLY A 142 -4.46 13.67 -7.40
CA GLY A 142 -3.99 12.55 -6.57
C GLY A 142 -4.47 11.20 -7.13
N LEU A 143 -3.57 10.21 -7.22
CA LEU A 143 -3.86 8.91 -7.83
C LEU A 143 -4.12 7.80 -6.78
N MET A 144 -4.82 6.74 -7.18
CA MET A 144 -5.18 5.64 -6.30
C MET A 144 -3.95 4.77 -5.93
N GLY A 145 -3.52 4.79 -4.66
CA GLY A 145 -2.37 4.00 -4.20
C GLY A 145 -1.03 4.65 -4.48
N GLU A 146 -1.04 5.97 -4.66
CA GLU A 146 0.14 6.74 -5.04
C GLU A 146 1.22 6.79 -3.96
N THR A 147 0.91 6.49 -2.68
CA THR A 147 1.94 6.42 -1.62
C THR A 147 3.09 5.47 -1.98
N VAL A 148 2.86 4.47 -2.85
CA VAL A 148 3.93 3.60 -3.35
C VAL A 148 5.07 4.39 -4.05
N PHE A 149 4.78 5.55 -4.63
CA PHE A 149 5.81 6.42 -5.23
C PHE A 149 6.75 6.98 -4.16
N GLY A 150 6.22 7.26 -2.97
CA GLY A 150 6.99 7.62 -1.79
C GLY A 150 7.87 6.50 -1.26
N GLU A 151 7.38 5.26 -1.30
CA GLU A 151 8.19 4.07 -0.99
C GLU A 151 9.32 3.87 -2.01
N VAL A 152 9.04 4.10 -3.30
CA VAL A 152 10.08 4.09 -4.35
C VAL A 152 11.12 5.20 -4.11
N LEU A 153 10.69 6.42 -3.80
CA LEU A 153 11.60 7.53 -3.45
C LEU A 153 12.49 7.17 -2.26
N THR A 154 11.89 6.64 -1.20
CA THR A 154 12.59 6.24 0.02
C THR A 154 13.62 5.16 -0.29
N ASP A 155 13.25 4.14 -1.05
CA ASP A 155 14.15 3.05 -1.41
C ASP A 155 15.24 3.49 -2.40
N LEU A 156 14.99 4.43 -3.32
CA LEU A 156 16.04 5.04 -4.15
C LEU A 156 17.12 5.71 -3.30
N LYS A 157 16.72 6.51 -2.28
CA LYS A 157 17.65 7.14 -1.33
C LYS A 157 18.42 6.09 -0.52
N ARG A 158 17.73 5.04 -0.05
CA ARG A 158 18.35 3.94 0.73
C ARG A 158 19.39 3.17 -0.07
N GLU A 159 19.20 3.02 -1.38
CA GLU A 159 20.13 2.36 -2.29
C GLU A 159 21.17 3.32 -2.90
N GLY A 160 21.19 4.60 -2.51
CA GLY A 160 22.18 5.59 -2.93
C GLY A 160 22.01 6.09 -4.37
N ASN A 161 20.79 6.04 -4.93
CA ASN A 161 20.49 6.52 -6.27
C ASN A 161 19.91 7.95 -6.24
N ASP A 162 20.71 8.90 -5.78
CA ASP A 162 20.29 10.28 -5.50
C ASP A 162 19.74 10.98 -6.76
N THR A 163 20.38 10.81 -7.93
CA THR A 163 19.90 11.42 -9.18
C THR A 163 18.46 11.01 -9.53
N ALA A 164 18.13 9.72 -9.38
CA ALA A 164 16.79 9.23 -9.67
C ALA A 164 15.78 9.62 -8.59
N ALA A 165 16.23 9.67 -7.32
CA ALA A 165 15.44 10.15 -6.20
C ALA A 165 15.08 11.64 -6.38
N ASP A 166 16.05 12.49 -6.68
CA ASP A 166 15.87 13.93 -6.88
C ASP A 166 14.91 14.23 -8.04
N ALA A 167 15.01 13.46 -9.13
CA ALA A 167 14.11 13.60 -10.27
C ALA A 167 12.65 13.26 -9.90
N LEU A 168 12.43 12.17 -9.14
CA LEU A 168 11.11 11.76 -8.67
C LEU A 168 10.56 12.81 -7.68
N GLU A 169 11.34 13.16 -6.66
CA GLU A 169 10.95 14.12 -5.63
C GLU A 169 10.62 15.49 -6.24
N SER A 170 11.40 15.96 -7.20
CA SER A 170 11.12 17.22 -7.92
C SER A 170 9.83 17.17 -8.73
N ALA A 171 9.52 16.04 -9.35
CA ALA A 171 8.27 15.87 -10.10
C ALA A 171 7.06 15.87 -9.16
N MET A 172 7.16 15.20 -8.02
CA MET A 172 6.08 15.15 -7.02
C MET A 172 5.91 16.47 -6.28
N LYS A 173 7.00 17.23 -6.06
CA LYS A 173 6.93 18.58 -5.49
C LYS A 173 6.04 19.51 -6.30
N LYS A 174 6.16 19.49 -7.63
CA LYS A 174 5.31 20.30 -8.52
C LYS A 174 3.82 19.99 -8.36
N ARG A 175 3.48 18.70 -8.18
CA ARG A 175 2.10 18.26 -7.94
C ARG A 175 1.62 18.70 -6.57
N ALA A 176 2.44 18.54 -5.53
CA ALA A 176 2.12 19.00 -4.18
C ALA A 176 1.93 20.52 -4.09
N GLU A 177 2.75 21.32 -4.78
CA GLU A 177 2.61 22.78 -4.88
C GLU A 177 1.30 23.17 -5.57
N LEU A 178 0.92 22.45 -6.63
CA LEU A 178 -0.37 22.64 -7.29
C LEU A 178 -1.54 22.35 -6.33
N TRP A 179 -1.52 21.20 -5.65
CA TRP A 179 -2.58 20.82 -4.70
C TRP A 179 -2.69 21.79 -3.53
N HIS A 180 -1.56 22.25 -3.00
CA HIS A 180 -1.52 23.26 -1.94
C HIS A 180 -2.17 24.58 -2.37
N SER A 181 -2.04 24.95 -3.66
CA SER A 181 -2.67 26.17 -4.19
C SER A 181 -4.19 26.07 -4.40
N GLN A 182 -4.76 24.87 -4.30
CA GLN A 182 -6.17 24.60 -4.61
C GLN A 182 -7.06 24.60 -3.35
N GLU A 183 -8.27 25.14 -3.49
CA GLU A 183 -9.26 25.09 -2.42
C GLU A 183 -9.80 23.67 -2.20
N ILE A 184 -9.82 22.79 -3.20
CA ILE A 184 -10.27 21.39 -3.04
C ILE A 184 -9.39 20.49 -3.94
N PRO A 185 -8.21 20.04 -3.47
CA PRO A 185 -7.25 19.29 -4.29
C PRO A 185 -7.58 17.80 -4.47
N TYR A 186 -8.85 17.41 -4.35
CA TYR A 186 -9.29 16.01 -4.31
C TYR A 186 -10.09 15.59 -5.54
N GLY A 187 -9.99 16.35 -6.64
CA GLY A 187 -10.63 15.99 -7.91
C GLY A 187 -10.09 14.66 -8.46
N SER A 188 -10.90 13.98 -9.24
CA SER A 188 -10.52 12.78 -10.00
C SER A 188 -11.24 12.77 -11.35
N GLU A 189 -11.29 11.61 -12.02
CA GLU A 189 -12.19 11.38 -13.17
C GLU A 189 -13.68 11.58 -12.82
N MET A 190 -14.03 11.53 -11.53
CA MET A 190 -15.38 11.66 -11.01
C MET A 190 -15.48 12.86 -10.04
N ALA A 191 -16.60 13.58 -10.08
CA ALA A 191 -16.75 14.86 -9.38
C ALA A 191 -16.78 14.75 -7.83
N TRP A 192 -17.10 13.58 -7.27
CA TRP A 192 -17.17 13.35 -5.83
C TRP A 192 -16.64 11.97 -5.45
N ASP A 193 -15.34 11.86 -5.20
CA ASP A 193 -14.74 10.62 -4.74
C ASP A 193 -13.70 10.74 -3.60
N SER A 194 -13.27 9.55 -3.16
CA SER A 194 -12.26 9.37 -2.11
C SER A 194 -10.95 8.81 -2.67
N THR A 195 -10.62 9.14 -3.92
CA THR A 195 -9.48 8.55 -4.63
C THR A 195 -8.17 9.26 -4.30
N GLY A 196 -8.13 10.59 -4.41
CA GLY A 196 -6.89 11.36 -4.38
C GLY A 196 -6.35 11.72 -3.00
N GLN A 197 -7.15 11.62 -1.94
CA GLN A 197 -6.80 12.11 -0.59
C GLN A 197 -5.53 11.46 -0.05
N GLU A 198 -5.32 10.17 -0.29
CA GLU A 198 -4.13 9.46 0.18
C GLU A 198 -2.83 10.00 -0.42
N GLY A 199 -2.75 10.12 -1.75
CA GLY A 199 -1.59 10.69 -2.43
C GLY A 199 -1.38 12.18 -2.11
N VAL A 200 -2.46 12.97 -2.06
CA VAL A 200 -2.40 14.39 -1.69
C VAL A 200 -1.84 14.53 -0.28
N TYR A 201 -2.38 13.81 0.70
CA TYR A 201 -1.89 13.82 2.08
C TYR A 201 -0.40 13.47 2.16
N TYR A 202 0.02 12.38 1.50
CA TYR A 202 1.39 11.91 1.56
C TYR A 202 2.38 12.99 1.10
N TRP A 203 2.16 13.57 -0.08
CA TRP A 203 3.10 14.52 -0.65
C TRP A 203 3.01 15.91 -0.02
N THR A 204 1.82 16.41 0.34
CA THR A 204 1.72 17.71 1.03
C THR A 204 2.41 17.64 2.39
N ARG A 205 2.30 16.49 3.08
CA ARG A 205 3.06 16.23 4.30
C ARG A 205 4.56 16.18 4.05
N HIS A 206 5.00 15.43 3.04
CA HIS A 206 6.41 15.30 2.68
C HIS A 206 7.09 16.66 2.44
N PHE A 207 6.37 17.61 1.85
CA PHE A 207 6.88 18.96 1.56
C PHE A 207 6.52 20.03 2.61
N GLY A 208 5.88 19.66 3.72
CA GLY A 208 5.60 20.58 4.84
C GLY A 208 4.44 21.56 4.62
N PHE A 209 3.45 21.20 3.81
CA PHE A 209 2.22 21.98 3.62
C PHE A 209 1.15 21.58 4.65
N ASP A 210 1.36 21.98 5.91
CA ASP A 210 0.57 21.53 7.08
C ASP A 210 -0.94 21.84 7.00
N ASP A 211 -1.31 22.95 6.37
CA ASP A 211 -2.71 23.31 6.15
C ASP A 211 -3.42 22.32 5.22
N SER A 212 -2.72 21.85 4.19
CA SER A 212 -3.20 20.86 3.21
C SER A 212 -3.23 19.47 3.82
N VAL A 213 -2.29 19.17 4.72
CA VAL A 213 -2.32 17.96 5.56
C VAL A 213 -3.57 17.94 6.42
N GLN A 214 -3.84 19.00 7.19
CA GLN A 214 -5.01 19.08 8.06
C GLN A 214 -6.31 18.98 7.27
N LYS A 215 -6.41 19.73 6.16
CA LYS A 215 -7.56 19.69 5.25
C LYS A 215 -7.86 18.28 4.74
N THR A 216 -6.82 17.50 4.48
CA THR A 216 -6.98 16.13 3.98
C THR A 216 -7.43 15.18 5.08
N ILE A 217 -6.93 15.35 6.32
CA ILE A 217 -7.43 14.63 7.49
C ILE A 217 -8.93 14.91 7.68
N ASP A 218 -9.32 16.19 7.67
CA ASP A 218 -10.72 16.61 7.84
C ASP A 218 -11.62 16.06 6.72
N SER A 219 -11.13 16.08 5.47
CA SER A 219 -11.83 15.49 4.33
C SER A 219 -12.09 13.99 4.54
N VAL A 220 -11.06 13.22 4.91
CA VAL A 220 -11.16 11.78 5.17
C VAL A 220 -12.14 11.49 6.31
N LEU A 221 -12.03 12.22 7.43
CA LEU A 221 -12.94 12.07 8.56
C LEU A 221 -14.41 12.40 8.20
N GLY A 222 -14.63 13.27 7.21
CA GLY A 222 -15.96 13.62 6.71
C GLY A 222 -16.70 12.45 6.06
N TYR A 223 -16.00 11.41 5.59
CA TYR A 223 -16.62 10.28 4.88
C TYR A 223 -16.21 8.88 5.37
N VAL A 224 -15.25 8.78 6.28
CA VAL A 224 -14.82 7.53 6.95
C VAL A 224 -15.44 7.47 8.35
N PRO A 225 -16.43 6.59 8.58
CA PRO A 225 -17.14 6.55 9.86
C PRO A 225 -16.43 5.66 10.88
N ASN A 226 -16.61 5.99 12.17
CA ASN A 226 -16.20 5.18 13.32
C ASN A 226 -17.44 4.50 13.94
N VAL A 227 -17.81 3.33 13.42
CA VAL A 227 -19.05 2.61 13.76
C VAL A 227 -18.67 1.21 14.20
N PRO A 228 -19.14 0.68 15.34
CA PRO A 228 -18.79 -0.66 15.83
C PRO A 228 -19.51 -1.77 15.03
N HIS A 229 -19.22 -1.84 13.73
CA HIS A 229 -19.74 -2.83 12.80
C HIS A 229 -18.65 -3.16 11.78
N TRP A 230 -18.45 -4.46 11.53
CA TRP A 230 -17.38 -4.95 10.66
C TRP A 230 -17.33 -4.21 9.32
N GLY A 231 -18.47 -4.12 8.63
CA GLY A 231 -18.58 -3.51 7.30
C GLY A 231 -18.57 -1.98 7.28
N TRP A 232 -18.79 -1.30 8.41
CA TRP A 232 -18.95 0.17 8.42
C TRP A 232 -17.78 0.87 9.06
N ASN A 233 -17.12 0.29 10.07
CA ASN A 233 -15.98 0.94 10.71
C ASN A 233 -14.85 1.16 9.70
N GLY A 234 -14.30 2.38 9.62
CA GLY A 234 -13.20 2.69 8.71
C GLY A 234 -13.53 2.55 7.23
N ASN A 235 -14.81 2.38 6.87
CA ASN A 235 -15.25 2.20 5.49
C ASN A 235 -15.39 3.56 4.79
N ALA A 236 -14.43 3.89 3.93
CA ALA A 236 -14.51 5.07 3.08
C ALA A 236 -15.73 5.00 2.16
N ARG A 237 -16.61 5.99 2.28
CA ARG A 237 -17.87 6.07 1.52
C ARG A 237 -17.62 6.13 0.00
N ARG A 238 -18.05 5.10 -0.73
CA ARG A 238 -18.08 5.03 -2.22
C ARG A 238 -19.29 4.27 -2.74
N TYR A 239 -19.72 4.58 -3.98
CA TYR A 239 -20.99 4.08 -4.54
C TYR A 239 -20.99 3.53 -5.96
N TRP A 240 -20.05 3.91 -6.81
CA TRP A 240 -20.23 3.73 -8.25
C TRP A 240 -19.28 2.69 -8.87
N ASP A 241 -18.18 2.30 -8.21
CA ASP A 241 -17.16 1.46 -8.85
C ASP A 241 -17.68 0.08 -9.31
N PHE A 242 -18.78 -0.42 -8.74
CA PHE A 242 -19.45 -1.63 -9.25
C PHE A 242 -19.92 -1.50 -10.70
N ILE A 243 -20.20 -0.29 -11.22
CA ILE A 243 -20.65 -0.12 -12.61
C ILE A 243 -19.59 -0.50 -13.65
N TYR A 244 -18.30 -0.51 -13.29
CA TYR A 244 -17.19 -0.89 -14.18
C TYR A 244 -16.28 -1.99 -13.62
N GLY A 245 -16.07 -2.02 -12.31
CA GLY A 245 -15.19 -2.97 -11.62
C GLY A 245 -15.91 -4.15 -10.94
N GLY A 246 -17.24 -4.18 -10.97
CA GLY A 246 -18.06 -5.21 -10.34
C GLY A 246 -18.71 -6.18 -11.33
N LYS A 247 -18.96 -7.41 -10.89
CA LYS A 247 -19.77 -8.40 -11.63
C LYS A 247 -21.24 -8.05 -11.58
N LEU A 248 -21.73 -7.63 -10.40
CA LEU A 248 -23.08 -7.12 -10.26
C LEU A 248 -23.05 -5.58 -10.35
N GLN A 249 -23.34 -5.06 -11.54
CA GLN A 249 -23.25 -3.64 -11.83
C GLN A 249 -24.46 -2.86 -11.30
N ARG A 250 -24.24 -1.90 -10.39
CA ARG A 250 -25.23 -0.94 -9.89
C ARG A 250 -24.57 0.16 -9.06
N ILE A 251 -25.30 1.24 -8.78
CA ILE A 251 -24.87 2.27 -7.82
C ILE A 251 -25.30 1.83 -6.42
N GLU A 252 -24.34 1.53 -5.56
CA GLU A 252 -24.56 0.95 -4.25
C GLU A 252 -23.38 1.25 -3.34
N ARG A 253 -23.63 1.44 -2.03
CA ARG A 253 -22.52 1.56 -1.07
C ARG A 253 -21.66 0.30 -1.09
N GLN A 254 -20.38 0.49 -1.37
CA GLN A 254 -19.43 -0.61 -1.42
C GLN A 254 -18.80 -0.81 -0.04
N ILE A 255 -18.93 -2.02 0.52
CA ILE A 255 -18.28 -2.36 1.78
C ILE A 255 -16.86 -2.81 1.53
N HIS A 256 -15.90 -2.16 2.19
CA HIS A 256 -14.46 -2.45 2.12
C HIS A 256 -13.83 -2.37 0.73
N HIS A 257 -14.33 -1.45 -0.11
CA HIS A 257 -13.69 -1.10 -1.38
C HIS A 257 -12.31 -0.46 -1.18
N TYR A 258 -11.51 -0.35 -2.27
CA TYR A 258 -10.12 0.09 -2.21
C TYR A 258 -9.90 1.40 -1.45
N GLY A 259 -10.88 2.32 -1.53
CA GLY A 259 -10.80 3.62 -0.87
C GLY A 259 -10.63 3.50 0.65
N SER A 260 -11.12 2.44 1.29
CA SER A 260 -10.98 2.24 2.74
C SER A 260 -9.53 1.96 3.13
N GLY A 261 -8.89 1.02 2.41
CA GLY A 261 -7.48 0.68 2.61
C GLY A 261 -6.57 1.86 2.37
N LEU A 262 -6.78 2.61 1.28
CA LEU A 262 -5.95 3.77 0.95
C LEU A 262 -6.11 4.92 1.96
N ASN A 263 -7.34 5.34 2.25
CA ASN A 263 -7.57 6.50 3.12
C ASN A 263 -7.24 6.23 4.59
N SER A 264 -7.19 4.97 5.01
CA SER A 264 -6.68 4.63 6.34
C SER A 264 -5.22 5.04 6.57
N GLN A 265 -4.42 5.17 5.51
CA GLN A 265 -3.03 5.65 5.59
C GLN A 265 -2.96 7.07 6.15
N VAL A 266 -3.92 7.93 5.77
CA VAL A 266 -4.04 9.32 6.25
C VAL A 266 -4.26 9.33 7.77
N LEU A 267 -5.27 8.60 8.24
CA LEU A 267 -5.66 8.60 9.65
C LEU A 267 -4.61 7.94 10.54
N LEU A 268 -4.03 6.82 10.11
CA LEU A 268 -2.96 6.15 10.87
C LEU A 268 -1.67 6.98 10.90
N SER A 269 -1.38 7.74 9.85
CA SER A 269 -0.26 8.68 9.86
C SER A 269 -0.51 9.84 10.82
N ALA A 270 -1.69 10.45 10.78
CA ALA A 270 -2.08 11.51 11.71
C ALA A 270 -2.07 11.02 13.18
N PHE A 271 -2.51 9.79 13.43
CA PHE A 271 -2.42 9.17 14.76
C PHE A 271 -0.97 9.05 15.25
N ARG A 272 -0.01 8.75 14.37
CA ARG A 272 1.40 8.66 14.77
C ARG A 272 1.97 10.00 15.26
N ASP A 273 1.46 11.12 14.75
CA ASP A 273 1.83 12.45 15.24
C ASP A 273 1.14 12.79 16.58
N ASN A 274 -0.13 12.40 16.69
CA ASN A 274 -0.96 12.63 17.87
C ASN A 274 -1.50 11.31 18.47
N PRO A 275 -0.66 10.54 19.19
CA PRO A 275 -1.02 9.21 19.66
C PRO A 275 -2.07 9.18 20.79
N SER A 276 -2.54 10.34 21.27
CA SER A 276 -3.67 10.42 22.20
C SER A 276 -5.02 10.47 21.49
N ASP A 277 -5.06 10.68 20.17
CA ASP A 277 -6.32 10.70 19.42
C ASP A 277 -6.75 9.29 19.02
N SER A 278 -7.46 8.62 19.93
CA SER A 278 -7.97 7.27 19.71
C SER A 278 -9.02 7.19 18.59
N TYR A 279 -9.63 8.31 18.18
CA TYR A 279 -10.60 8.32 17.09
C TYR A 279 -9.92 8.04 15.75
N LEU A 280 -8.78 8.72 15.49
CA LEU A 280 -7.94 8.48 14.31
C LEU A 280 -7.49 7.02 14.24
N LEU A 281 -7.06 6.46 15.38
CA LEU A 281 -6.65 5.06 15.46
C LEU A 281 -7.82 4.12 15.14
N ARG A 282 -8.98 4.26 15.80
CA ARG A 282 -10.12 3.35 15.61
C ARG A 282 -10.61 3.33 14.15
N ALA A 283 -10.75 4.50 13.53
CA ALA A 283 -11.19 4.62 12.14
C ALA A 283 -10.11 4.15 11.15
N GLY A 284 -8.87 4.61 11.32
CA GLY A 284 -7.75 4.23 10.45
C GLY A 284 -7.44 2.74 10.54
N TYR A 285 -7.42 2.16 11.74
CA TYR A 285 -7.13 0.74 11.93
C TYR A 285 -8.17 -0.17 11.30
N ALA A 286 -9.45 0.18 11.39
CA ALA A 286 -10.49 -0.60 10.72
C ALA A 286 -10.37 -0.53 9.20
N GLY A 287 -10.07 0.66 8.65
CA GLY A 287 -9.88 0.85 7.21
C GLY A 287 -8.67 0.12 6.65
N SER A 288 -7.57 -0.01 7.39
CA SER A 288 -6.36 -0.72 6.91
C SER A 288 -6.57 -2.22 6.78
N TYR A 289 -7.46 -2.80 7.59
CA TYR A 289 -7.82 -4.22 7.56
C TYR A 289 -8.98 -4.55 6.63
N ALA A 290 -9.79 -3.56 6.29
CA ALA A 290 -10.99 -3.71 5.46
C ALA A 290 -10.77 -4.62 4.23
N PRO A 291 -9.71 -4.45 3.41
CA PRO A 291 -9.49 -5.30 2.23
C PRO A 291 -9.41 -6.79 2.55
N LEU A 292 -8.88 -7.19 3.71
CA LEU A 292 -8.76 -8.60 4.07
C LEU A 292 -10.12 -9.29 4.22
N ALA A 293 -11.18 -8.55 4.55
CA ALA A 293 -12.54 -9.08 4.63
C ALA A 293 -13.11 -9.45 3.26
N ASN A 294 -12.51 -9.00 2.15
CA ASN A 294 -12.92 -9.38 0.79
C ASN A 294 -12.23 -10.63 0.26
N ILE A 295 -11.27 -11.19 1.00
CA ILE A 295 -10.57 -12.43 0.64
C ILE A 295 -11.37 -13.60 1.20
N ASN A 296 -11.86 -14.49 0.34
CA ASN A 296 -12.54 -15.69 0.79
C ASN A 296 -11.55 -16.77 1.28
N GLN A 297 -12.06 -17.88 1.82
CA GLN A 297 -11.23 -18.98 2.36
C GLN A 297 -10.33 -19.67 1.32
N ASP A 298 -10.71 -19.62 0.03
CA ASP A 298 -9.92 -20.16 -1.07
C ASP A 298 -8.84 -19.17 -1.56
N GLY A 299 -8.78 -17.98 -0.97
CA GLY A 299 -7.82 -16.94 -1.31
C GLY A 299 -8.23 -16.03 -2.48
N PHE A 300 -9.48 -16.08 -2.92
CA PHE A 300 -10.01 -15.19 -3.95
C PHE A 300 -10.42 -13.84 -3.35
N PRO A 301 -9.80 -12.72 -3.77
CA PRO A 301 -10.24 -11.39 -3.37
C PRO A 301 -11.38 -10.89 -4.26
N SER A 302 -12.42 -10.34 -3.64
CA SER A 302 -13.56 -9.69 -4.32
C SER A 302 -13.34 -8.17 -4.37
N ALA A 303 -13.87 -7.49 -5.39
CA ALA A 303 -13.74 -6.04 -5.54
C ALA A 303 -14.24 -5.27 -4.29
N ALA A 304 -15.43 -5.64 -3.82
CA ALA A 304 -16.03 -5.17 -2.58
C ALA A 304 -17.20 -6.08 -2.16
N PHE A 305 -17.84 -5.77 -1.03
CA PHE A 305 -19.08 -6.41 -0.58
C PHE A 305 -20.30 -5.52 -0.87
N HIS A 306 -21.34 -6.11 -1.45
CA HIS A 306 -22.63 -5.49 -1.75
C HIS A 306 -23.44 -5.24 -0.46
N SER A 307 -23.70 -3.98 -0.14
CA SER A 307 -24.37 -3.55 1.10
C SER A 307 -25.90 -3.65 1.12
N TYR A 308 -26.57 -3.82 -0.03
CA TYR A 308 -28.01 -3.85 -0.08
C TYR A 308 -28.55 -5.08 0.67
N PRO A 309 -29.60 -4.92 1.50
CA PRO A 309 -30.13 -5.99 2.34
C PRO A 309 -30.58 -7.24 1.59
N ASP A 310 -30.98 -7.10 0.32
CA ASP A 310 -31.42 -8.20 -0.53
C ASP A 310 -30.27 -8.99 -1.17
N THR A 311 -29.04 -8.45 -1.11
CA THR A 311 -27.87 -9.01 -1.79
C THR A 311 -26.82 -9.54 -0.82
N LEU A 312 -26.36 -8.70 0.12
CA LEU A 312 -25.39 -9.02 1.18
C LEU A 312 -24.36 -10.08 0.79
N LYS A 313 -23.57 -9.79 -0.24
CA LYS A 313 -22.65 -10.74 -0.87
C LYS A 313 -21.37 -10.05 -1.34
N TRP A 314 -20.26 -10.76 -1.29
CA TRP A 314 -19.04 -10.34 -1.99
C TRP A 314 -19.22 -10.38 -3.51
N ASP A 315 -18.74 -9.34 -4.20
CA ASP A 315 -18.80 -9.29 -5.65
C ASP A 315 -18.11 -10.51 -6.29
N GLY A 316 -18.60 -10.91 -7.47
CA GLY A 316 -18.13 -12.13 -8.12
C GLY A 316 -16.83 -11.99 -8.92
N ILE A 317 -16.20 -10.82 -8.95
CA ILE A 317 -14.87 -10.59 -9.56
C ILE A 317 -13.95 -9.82 -8.60
N THR A 318 -12.64 -9.90 -8.86
CA THR A 318 -11.62 -9.15 -8.11
C THR A 318 -11.63 -7.66 -8.42
N GLY A 319 -11.95 -7.27 -9.66
CA GLY A 319 -12.04 -5.88 -10.07
C GLY A 319 -10.79 -5.06 -9.68
N ASP A 320 -11.03 -3.95 -9.01
CA ASP A 320 -10.07 -2.95 -8.54
C ASP A 320 -9.54 -3.19 -7.10
N TYR A 321 -9.80 -4.37 -6.53
CA TYR A 321 -9.41 -4.76 -5.17
C TYR A 321 -7.96 -4.42 -4.80
N GLY A 322 -7.04 -4.57 -5.76
CA GLY A 322 -5.60 -4.44 -5.54
C GLY A 322 -5.20 -3.10 -4.92
N GLY A 323 -5.88 -2.00 -5.27
CA GLY A 323 -5.65 -0.69 -4.64
C GLY A 323 -5.90 -0.69 -3.13
N GLY A 324 -6.89 -1.46 -2.66
CA GLY A 324 -7.16 -1.58 -1.22
C GLY A 324 -6.03 -2.31 -0.53
N PHE A 325 -5.56 -3.40 -1.15
CA PHE A 325 -4.47 -4.20 -0.62
C PHE A 325 -3.12 -3.47 -0.61
N VAL A 326 -2.89 -2.51 -1.53
CA VAL A 326 -1.76 -1.54 -1.42
C VAL A 326 -1.83 -0.85 -0.06
N GLY A 327 -2.97 -0.26 0.28
CA GLY A 327 -3.19 0.40 1.57
C GLY A 327 -2.85 -0.53 2.74
N THR A 328 -3.42 -1.74 2.77
CA THR A 328 -3.15 -2.75 3.80
C THR A 328 -1.65 -3.04 3.94
N VAL A 329 -0.94 -3.33 2.85
CA VAL A 329 0.49 -3.67 2.91
C VAL A 329 1.35 -2.49 3.37
N LEU A 330 1.03 -1.29 2.90
CA LEU A 330 1.82 -0.09 3.19
C LEU A 330 1.61 0.45 4.60
N ASN A 331 0.46 0.24 5.25
CA ASN A 331 0.19 0.86 6.56
C ASN A 331 -0.12 -0.08 7.72
N SER A 332 -0.47 -1.35 7.45
CA SER A 332 -0.83 -2.28 8.52
C SER A 332 0.34 -2.50 9.45
N GLY A 333 0.01 -2.70 10.72
CA GLY A 333 0.97 -2.90 11.78
C GLY A 333 0.26 -3.09 13.11
N THR A 334 1.05 -3.34 14.13
CA THR A 334 0.56 -3.40 15.51
C THR A 334 0.73 -2.01 16.15
N TYR A 335 -0.35 -1.44 16.67
CA TYR A 335 -0.34 -0.11 17.29
C TYR A 335 -0.66 -0.24 18.77
N VAL A 336 0.22 0.30 19.61
CA VAL A 336 -0.02 0.44 21.04
C VAL A 336 -0.49 1.86 21.31
N ALA A 337 -1.61 1.98 22.00
CA ALA A 337 -2.19 3.25 22.40
C ALA A 337 -2.49 3.24 23.90
N GLU A 338 -2.57 4.42 24.48
CA GLU A 338 -3.09 4.61 25.83
C GLU A 338 -4.54 5.07 25.72
N ASP A 339 -5.44 4.26 26.26
CA ASP A 339 -6.87 4.55 26.35
C ASP A 339 -7.20 4.97 27.78
N GLU A 340 -8.06 5.98 27.93
CA GLU A 340 -8.36 6.58 29.22
C GLU A 340 -9.05 5.60 30.19
N GLU A 341 -9.81 4.64 29.68
CA GLU A 341 -10.56 3.67 30.49
C GLU A 341 -9.83 2.33 30.58
N LEU A 342 -9.23 1.87 29.48
CA LEU A 342 -8.61 0.55 29.38
C LEU A 342 -7.11 0.55 29.71
N GLY A 343 -6.50 1.73 29.81
CA GLY A 343 -5.05 1.88 29.91
C GLY A 343 -4.35 1.50 28.60
N ILE A 344 -3.21 0.84 28.69
CA ILE A 344 -2.46 0.43 27.49
C ILE A 344 -3.21 -0.66 26.73
N VAL A 345 -3.49 -0.41 25.45
CA VAL A 345 -4.15 -1.34 24.53
C VAL A 345 -3.29 -1.60 23.29
N ALA A 346 -3.48 -2.75 22.66
CA ALA A 346 -2.80 -3.10 21.40
C ALA A 346 -3.81 -3.43 20.30
N PHE A 347 -3.74 -2.67 19.20
CA PHE A 347 -4.49 -2.94 17.97
C PHE A 347 -3.66 -3.88 17.08
N GLY A 348 -4.26 -5.02 16.72
CA GLY A 348 -3.64 -6.13 15.97
C GLY A 348 -2.49 -6.79 16.69
N GLY A 349 -2.55 -6.88 18.01
CA GLY A 349 -1.61 -7.66 18.80
C GLY A 349 -2.26 -8.23 20.05
N THR A 350 -1.63 -9.24 20.62
CA THR A 350 -1.97 -9.73 21.97
C THR A 350 -1.03 -9.06 22.96
N LEU A 351 -1.58 -8.33 23.93
CA LEU A 351 -0.83 -7.58 24.95
C LEU A 351 -0.79 -8.37 26.27
N PHE A 352 0.40 -8.44 26.87
CA PHE A 352 0.67 -8.98 28.19
C PHE A 352 1.37 -7.93 29.04
N LYS A 353 1.09 -7.90 30.34
CA LYS A 353 1.74 -6.98 31.30
C LYS A 353 2.35 -7.75 32.45
N GLU A 354 3.62 -7.52 32.72
CA GLU A 354 4.35 -8.06 33.87
C GLU A 354 5.09 -6.93 34.58
N GLY A 355 4.60 -6.51 35.75
CA GLY A 355 5.10 -5.31 36.43
C GLY A 355 4.95 -4.07 35.55
N ASP A 356 6.07 -3.40 35.27
CA ASP A 356 6.15 -2.19 34.42
C ASP A 356 6.42 -2.49 32.94
N LYS A 357 6.58 -3.77 32.58
CA LYS A 357 6.86 -4.20 31.21
C LYS A 357 5.61 -4.66 30.50
N TYR A 358 5.48 -4.23 29.25
CA TYR A 358 4.44 -4.68 28.34
C TYR A 358 5.06 -5.50 27.22
N THR A 359 4.53 -6.68 26.96
CA THR A 359 4.93 -7.55 25.86
C THR A 359 3.78 -7.68 24.89
N VAL A 360 4.04 -7.47 23.60
CA VAL A 360 3.03 -7.52 22.55
C VAL A 360 3.45 -8.50 21.48
N GLN A 361 2.55 -9.39 21.12
CA GLN A 361 2.71 -10.31 19.99
C GLN A 361 1.89 -9.81 18.80
N PRO A 362 2.51 -9.28 17.74
CA PRO A 362 1.82 -8.87 16.52
C PRO A 362 0.97 -9.98 15.92
N ARG A 363 -0.29 -9.65 15.67
CA ARG A 363 -1.31 -10.46 14.98
C ARG A 363 -1.84 -9.77 13.74
N ASP A 364 -1.31 -8.60 13.40
CA ASP A 364 -1.63 -7.91 12.17
C ASP A 364 -1.21 -8.71 10.93
N ALA A 365 -1.82 -8.42 9.79
CA ALA A 365 -1.62 -9.21 8.58
C ALA A 365 -0.20 -9.10 8.01
N VAL A 366 0.55 -8.05 8.34
CA VAL A 366 1.86 -7.76 7.74
C VAL A 366 3.00 -8.16 8.68
N ARG A 367 2.87 -7.90 9.98
CA ARG A 367 3.85 -8.19 11.04
C ARG A 367 5.25 -7.60 10.76
N LYS A 368 5.32 -6.47 10.06
CA LYS A 368 6.57 -5.76 9.74
C LYS A 368 6.65 -4.35 10.32
N ARG A 369 5.61 -3.92 11.02
CA ARG A 369 5.49 -2.56 11.53
C ARG A 369 4.86 -2.58 12.91
N ILE A 370 5.48 -1.85 13.83
CA ILE A 370 4.92 -1.58 15.16
C ILE A 370 5.01 -0.09 15.45
N PHE A 371 3.97 0.46 16.09
CA PHE A 371 3.99 1.82 16.61
C PHE A 371 3.64 1.81 18.09
N ILE A 372 4.50 2.39 18.92
CA ILE A 372 4.30 2.48 20.37
C ILE A 372 3.97 3.92 20.72
N GLY A 373 2.66 4.22 20.81
CA GLY A 373 2.13 5.57 21.05
C GLY A 373 2.73 6.29 22.25
N PRO A 374 2.77 5.68 23.46
CA PRO A 374 3.39 6.29 24.64
C PRO A 374 4.87 6.65 24.47
N LEU A 375 5.56 5.99 23.55
CA LEU A 375 6.97 6.24 23.23
C LEU A 375 7.17 7.06 21.95
N LYS A 376 6.09 7.34 21.20
CA LYS A 376 6.12 7.98 19.88
C LYS A 376 7.10 7.30 18.91
N LEU A 377 7.18 5.98 19.00
CA LEU A 377 8.20 5.17 18.32
C LEU A 377 7.57 4.30 17.25
N LEU A 378 7.97 4.50 16.00
CA LEU A 378 7.67 3.64 14.87
C LEU A 378 8.89 2.75 14.57
N VAL A 379 8.66 1.46 14.44
CA VAL A 379 9.67 0.49 14.01
C VAL A 379 9.15 -0.27 12.80
N THR A 380 9.95 -0.33 11.74
CA THR A 380 9.65 -1.10 10.53
C THR A 380 10.81 -2.00 10.12
N ILE A 381 10.50 -3.12 9.47
CA ILE A 381 11.50 -4.04 8.90
C ILE A 381 11.24 -4.28 7.42
N ASP A 382 12.30 -4.57 6.64
CA ASP A 382 12.14 -4.90 5.22
C ASP A 382 11.71 -6.34 4.95
N VAL A 383 12.31 -7.28 5.66
CA VAL A 383 12.11 -8.72 5.50
C VAL A 383 12.03 -9.46 6.84
N GLY A 384 11.38 -10.61 6.83
CA GLY A 384 11.05 -11.36 8.04
C GLY A 384 9.73 -10.91 8.65
N SER A 385 9.55 -11.22 9.92
CA SER A 385 8.39 -10.79 10.73
C SER A 385 8.84 -10.42 12.13
N ILE A 386 8.14 -9.46 12.72
CA ILE A 386 8.21 -9.13 14.14
C ILE A 386 7.40 -10.20 14.88
N GLN A 387 8.09 -11.05 15.62
CA GLN A 387 7.46 -12.09 16.44
C GLN A 387 6.80 -11.49 17.66
N GLU A 388 7.52 -10.59 18.33
CA GLU A 388 7.16 -10.00 19.60
C GLU A 388 7.97 -8.71 19.80
N PHE A 389 7.41 -7.79 20.58
CA PHE A 389 8.19 -6.70 21.15
C PHE A 389 7.81 -6.46 22.61
N THR A 390 8.77 -6.08 23.42
CA THR A 390 8.58 -5.71 24.82
C THR A 390 8.98 -4.26 25.01
N PHE A 391 8.25 -3.49 25.80
CA PHE A 391 8.59 -2.11 26.11
C PHE A 391 8.35 -1.76 27.57
N ASP A 392 9.15 -0.80 28.04
CA ASP A 392 9.06 -0.16 29.35
C ASP A 392 9.07 1.35 29.11
N THR A 393 7.96 2.01 29.42
CA THR A 393 7.77 3.45 29.17
C THR A 393 8.60 4.30 30.13
N ALA A 394 8.84 3.84 31.35
CA ALA A 394 9.64 4.56 32.34
C ALA A 394 11.13 4.54 31.98
N GLN A 395 11.62 3.42 31.44
CA GLN A 395 13.02 3.24 31.06
C GLN A 395 13.32 3.68 29.62
N ASN A 396 12.31 4.03 28.82
CA ASN A 396 12.45 4.28 27.38
C ASN A 396 13.17 3.12 26.67
N ALA A 397 12.83 1.89 27.05
CA ALA A 397 13.48 0.70 26.56
C ALA A 397 12.49 -0.13 25.76
N VAL A 398 12.91 -0.60 24.58
CA VAL A 398 12.15 -1.49 23.72
C VAL A 398 13.04 -2.65 23.30
N GLN A 399 12.49 -3.86 23.26
CA GLN A 399 13.13 -5.02 22.64
C GLN A 399 12.24 -5.52 21.52
N VAL A 400 12.80 -5.75 20.35
CA VAL A 400 12.08 -6.25 19.17
C VAL A 400 12.70 -7.56 18.74
N THR A 401 11.89 -8.61 18.61
CA THR A 401 12.33 -9.94 18.20
C THR A 401 11.86 -10.24 16.79
N LEU A 402 12.82 -10.49 15.88
CA LEU A 402 12.60 -10.79 14.48
C LEU A 402 12.76 -12.28 14.20
N VAL A 403 11.97 -12.78 13.26
CA VAL A 403 12.01 -14.17 12.78
C VAL A 403 11.86 -14.22 11.25
N GLN A 404 12.25 -15.35 10.65
CA GLN A 404 11.86 -15.66 9.27
C GLN A 404 10.33 -15.79 9.14
N VAL A 405 9.80 -15.49 7.95
CA VAL A 405 8.39 -15.77 7.65
C VAL A 405 8.22 -17.28 7.49
N LYS A 406 7.30 -17.88 8.26
CA LYS A 406 7.08 -19.33 8.24
C LYS A 406 6.63 -19.79 6.85
N GLY A 407 7.33 -20.79 6.30
CA GLY A 407 7.00 -21.39 4.99
C GLY A 407 7.40 -20.53 3.79
N ALA A 408 8.09 -19.41 4.01
CA ALA A 408 8.61 -18.55 2.96
C ALA A 408 10.09 -18.85 2.67
N PRO A 409 10.64 -18.36 1.53
CA PRO A 409 12.07 -18.31 1.31
C PRO A 409 12.80 -17.58 2.44
N GLN A 410 14.05 -17.99 2.70
CA GLN A 410 14.87 -17.42 3.77
C GLN A 410 15.65 -16.20 3.28
N ALA A 411 15.62 -15.12 4.04
CA ALA A 411 16.48 -13.95 3.81
C ALA A 411 17.70 -14.01 4.72
N ALA A 412 18.87 -13.68 4.21
CA ALA A 412 20.11 -13.74 5.00
C ALA A 412 20.23 -12.61 6.04
N LYS A 413 19.63 -11.44 5.74
CA LYS A 413 19.73 -10.23 6.55
C LYS A 413 18.40 -9.49 6.54
N ALA A 414 18.11 -8.77 7.62
CA ALA A 414 17.00 -7.84 7.72
C ALA A 414 17.53 -6.44 8.09
N THR A 415 16.94 -5.40 7.51
CA THR A 415 17.14 -4.01 7.89
C THR A 415 15.96 -3.55 8.74
N ILE A 416 16.26 -2.95 9.90
CA ILE A 416 15.30 -2.29 10.78
C ILE A 416 15.44 -0.77 10.65
N TRP A 417 14.31 -0.08 10.55
CA TRP A 417 14.22 1.37 10.63
C TRP A 417 13.47 1.77 11.88
N VAL A 418 13.96 2.82 12.52
CA VAL A 418 13.43 3.34 13.78
C VAL A 418 13.20 4.83 13.60
N GLU A 419 11.95 5.23 13.68
CA GLU A 419 11.49 6.59 13.47
C GLU A 419 10.75 7.08 14.73
N SER A 420 10.98 8.33 15.09
CA SER A 420 10.38 8.95 16.27
C SER A 420 9.56 10.15 15.84
N THR A 421 8.30 10.22 16.25
CA THR A 421 7.46 11.43 16.11
C THR A 421 7.58 12.35 17.33
N GLY A 422 8.39 11.96 18.32
CA GLY A 422 8.73 12.78 19.48
C GLY A 422 10.15 13.36 19.40
N ALA A 423 10.51 14.19 20.38
CA ALA A 423 11.84 14.79 20.46
C ALA A 423 12.98 13.78 20.75
N LYS A 424 12.63 12.59 21.25
CA LYS A 424 13.60 11.55 21.62
C LYS A 424 14.27 10.95 20.40
N LYS A 425 15.57 10.68 20.50
CA LYS A 425 16.31 9.90 19.52
C LYS A 425 16.45 8.47 20.01
N TRP A 426 16.42 7.51 19.10
CA TRP A 426 16.49 6.09 19.47
C TRP A 426 17.79 5.49 18.97
N THR A 427 18.48 4.78 19.86
CA THR A 427 19.67 4.02 19.53
C THR A 427 19.32 2.54 19.40
N VAL A 428 19.93 1.85 18.44
CA VAL A 428 19.74 0.41 18.23
C VAL A 428 20.99 -0.32 18.67
N LYS A 429 20.83 -1.31 19.55
CA LYS A 429 21.89 -2.22 19.99
C LYS A 429 21.49 -3.64 19.66
N ALA A 430 22.20 -4.24 18.71
CA ALA A 430 22.11 -5.67 18.42
C ALA A 430 23.49 -6.22 18.03
N LYS A 431 23.75 -7.48 18.40
CA LYS A 431 25.02 -8.14 18.12
C LYS A 431 25.22 -8.24 16.60
N GLY A 432 26.32 -7.68 16.10
CA GLY A 432 26.64 -7.70 14.67
C GLY A 432 25.76 -6.78 13.81
N ALA A 433 25.02 -5.85 14.42
CA ALA A 433 24.28 -4.84 13.67
C ALA A 433 25.26 -3.86 12.99
N THR A 434 24.98 -3.55 11.73
CA THR A 434 25.73 -2.58 10.94
C THR A 434 24.79 -1.53 10.38
N GLU A 435 25.17 -0.25 10.44
CA GLU A 435 24.42 0.81 9.77
C GLU A 435 24.40 0.61 8.25
N GLY A 436 23.26 0.87 7.63
CA GLY A 436 23.09 0.78 6.19
C GLY A 436 21.64 1.03 5.77
N ARG A 437 21.43 1.55 4.56
CA ARG A 437 20.09 1.87 4.03
C ARG A 437 19.27 2.77 4.96
N GLY A 438 19.91 3.71 5.65
CA GLY A 438 19.26 4.60 6.63
C GLY A 438 18.75 3.90 7.90
N GLY A 439 19.14 2.65 8.15
CA GLY A 439 18.74 1.88 9.33
C GLY A 439 19.85 0.95 9.81
N TRP A 440 19.47 -0.12 10.51
CA TRP A 440 20.39 -1.10 11.07
C TRP A 440 20.17 -2.46 10.44
N THR A 441 21.21 -3.06 9.87
CA THR A 441 21.15 -4.37 9.25
C THR A 441 21.69 -5.43 10.19
N VAL A 442 20.94 -6.50 10.38
CA VAL A 442 21.30 -7.66 11.20
C VAL A 442 21.20 -8.95 10.39
N SER A 443 21.97 -9.97 10.77
CA SER A 443 21.78 -11.33 10.25
C SER A 443 20.42 -11.87 10.67
N LEU A 444 19.72 -12.56 9.77
CA LEU A 444 18.44 -13.22 10.05
C LEU A 444 18.61 -14.74 9.85
N PRO A 445 19.02 -15.50 10.87
CA PRO A 445 19.25 -16.94 10.75
C PRO A 445 17.93 -17.71 10.52
N ALA A 446 18.05 -18.93 10.01
CA ALA A 446 16.91 -19.75 9.60
C ALA A 446 16.01 -20.22 10.76
N SER A 447 16.63 -20.53 11.91
CA SER A 447 15.98 -21.26 13.01
C SER A 447 15.96 -20.52 14.35
N GLU A 448 16.61 -19.35 14.43
CA GLU A 448 16.77 -18.61 15.68
C GLU A 448 16.17 -17.20 15.57
N PRO A 449 15.38 -16.76 16.56
CA PRO A 449 14.95 -15.37 16.63
C PRO A 449 16.12 -14.42 16.86
N VAL A 450 16.00 -13.19 16.35
CA VAL A 450 16.99 -12.13 16.53
C VAL A 450 16.37 -11.00 17.32
N THR A 451 16.90 -10.74 18.51
CA THR A 451 16.40 -9.68 19.38
C THR A 451 17.30 -8.44 19.29
N LEU A 452 16.68 -7.28 19.09
CA LEU A 452 17.31 -5.98 19.07
C LEU A 452 16.83 -5.14 20.25
N ALA A 453 17.74 -4.50 20.97
CA ALA A 453 17.40 -3.56 22.03
C ALA A 453 17.42 -2.13 21.47
N LEU A 454 16.37 -1.37 21.73
CA LEU A 454 16.23 0.04 21.40
C LEU A 454 16.19 0.83 22.71
N THR A 455 16.94 1.92 22.76
CA THR A 455 16.95 2.82 23.94
C THR A 455 16.78 4.25 23.48
N GLY A 456 15.77 4.93 24.04
CA GLY A 456 15.54 6.36 23.85
C GLY A 456 16.57 7.19 24.63
N VAL A 457 17.19 8.16 23.96
CA VAL A 457 18.18 9.10 24.48
C VAL A 457 17.64 10.53 24.44
#